data_AF-A0A9Q2W5X3-F1
#
_entry.id   AF-A0A9Q2W5X3-F1
#
_cell.length_a   1.000
_cell.length_b   1.000
_cell.length_c   1.000
_cell.angle_alpha   90.00
_cell.angle_beta   90.00
_cell.angle_gamma   90.00
#
_symmetry.space_group_name_H-M   'P 1'
#
loop_
_entity.id
_entity.type
_entity.pdbx_description
1 polymer ?
#
loop_
_entity_poly.entity_id
_entity_poly.type
_entity_poly.pdbx_seq_one_letter_code
_entity_poly.pdbx_strand_id
1 'polypeptide(L)'
;MDFIAQERDRLLRSATRVVGIVCALVSVVGIVSAAAVPVPVLIGALLCIAAMITALVCFGRGGEVWWTAAVVVAGLATMVLLFTGVDDTARPLIASAVMPLAAGGLSAPLMAQRGHPFGLGITIAGGGVVVVLMVWGSGSILSTPVSGALLGWILMAVVAIWISRSIPRVARRIYSIGTAHRAERQASETEAQRRQGARLLHDTVLATLTLLAHSGVGVSEQAMREQAAEDARLLRHLRLGATPQPSQSGDYSLTREEESPLGQTLESVKQRFGRMGLEVSWHGTGQVLLPSNVLDAFLLALGECLENVRRHAGVGEAHVTIVHDNEVVRAMVTDSGVGFDLTTVSAERLGFKESVVNRLREVGGDAKLFSAPGSGTTVVLEAPR
;
A
#
# COMPACT_ATOMS: atom_id res chain seq x y z
N MET A 1 -5.96 19.22 -11.41
CA MET A 1 -4.79 19.94 -12.00
C MET A 1 -4.39 21.13 -11.14
N ASP A 2 -5.35 21.80 -10.49
CA ASP A 2 -5.12 23.02 -9.71
C ASP A 2 -4.22 22.84 -8.49
N PHE A 3 -4.31 21.71 -7.78
CA PHE A 3 -3.42 21.41 -6.64
C PHE A 3 -1.94 21.37 -7.03
N ILE A 4 -1.62 20.79 -8.20
CA ILE A 4 -0.23 20.70 -8.69
C ILE A 4 0.30 22.08 -9.10
N ALA A 5 -0.57 22.92 -9.67
CA ALA A 5 -0.21 24.30 -10.00
C ALA A 5 0.05 25.13 -8.74
N GLN A 6 -0.80 24.99 -7.71
CA GLN A 6 -0.64 25.66 -6.42
C GLN A 6 0.67 25.24 -5.72
N GLU A 7 0.96 23.94 -5.68
CA GLU A 7 2.19 23.44 -5.03
C GLU A 7 3.45 23.84 -5.80
N ARG A 8 3.40 23.84 -7.14
CA ARG A 8 4.47 24.42 -7.97
C ARG A 8 4.73 25.87 -7.61
N ASP A 9 3.67 26.69 -7.57
CA ASP A 9 3.81 28.13 -7.34
C ASP A 9 4.28 28.42 -5.90
N ARG A 10 3.94 27.55 -4.95
CA ARG A 10 4.49 27.56 -3.59
C ARG A 10 5.99 27.24 -3.57
N LEU A 11 6.42 26.19 -4.26
CA LEU A 11 7.83 25.82 -4.37
C LEU A 11 8.66 26.90 -5.05
N LEU A 12 8.14 27.50 -6.13
CA LEU A 12 8.80 28.60 -6.84
C LEU A 12 8.97 29.84 -5.97
N ARG A 13 7.94 30.21 -5.19
CA ARG A 13 8.03 31.32 -4.21
C ARG A 13 9.03 31.02 -3.09
N SER A 14 9.05 29.79 -2.59
CA SER A 14 10.04 29.38 -1.58
C SER A 14 11.47 29.44 -2.12
N ALA A 15 11.70 28.92 -3.34
CA ALA A 15 12.99 28.96 -4.01
C ALA A 15 13.45 30.40 -4.27
N THR A 16 12.55 31.26 -4.76
CA THR A 16 12.80 32.70 -4.97
C THR A 16 13.31 33.36 -3.69
N ARG A 17 12.63 33.11 -2.56
CA ARG A 17 13.01 33.65 -1.26
C ARG A 17 14.39 33.15 -0.82
N VAL A 18 14.64 31.84 -0.89
CA VAL A 18 15.91 31.26 -0.43
C VAL A 18 17.07 31.77 -1.27
N VAL A 19 16.99 31.68 -2.61
CA VAL A 19 18.04 32.14 -3.52
C VAL A 19 18.30 33.63 -3.33
N GLY A 20 17.24 34.44 -3.28
CA GLY A 20 17.37 35.88 -3.14
C GLY A 20 18.05 36.30 -1.83
N ILE A 21 17.67 35.67 -0.70
CA ILE A 21 18.26 35.95 0.62
C ILE A 21 19.71 35.51 0.68
N VAL A 22 20.03 34.31 0.18
CA VAL A 22 21.41 33.80 0.19
C VAL A 22 22.32 34.73 -0.62
N CYS A 23 21.91 35.13 -1.83
CA CYS A 23 22.67 36.07 -2.65
C CYS A 23 22.84 37.44 -1.99
N ALA A 24 21.81 37.95 -1.31
CA ALA A 24 21.89 39.20 -0.56
C ALA A 24 22.89 39.11 0.59
N LEU A 25 22.86 38.03 1.38
CA LEU A 25 23.77 37.80 2.50
C LEU A 25 25.23 37.63 2.02
N VAL A 26 25.46 36.91 0.93
CA VAL A 26 26.80 36.78 0.34
C VAL A 26 27.34 38.16 -0.06
N SER A 27 26.50 39.02 -0.64
CA SER A 27 26.90 40.39 -0.95
C SER A 27 27.16 41.23 0.30
N VAL A 28 26.41 41.06 1.39
CA VAL A 28 26.71 41.75 2.67
C VAL A 28 28.13 41.41 3.14
N VAL A 29 28.50 40.12 3.12
CA VAL A 29 29.86 39.68 3.48
C VAL A 29 30.89 40.36 2.56
N GLY A 30 30.67 40.32 1.24
CA GLY A 30 31.58 40.96 0.28
C GLY A 30 31.74 42.47 0.49
N ILE A 31 30.64 43.18 0.76
CA ILE A 31 30.65 44.64 0.97
C ILE A 31 31.41 44.99 2.26
N VAL A 32 31.15 44.28 3.35
CA VAL A 32 31.81 44.52 4.65
C VAL A 32 33.30 44.17 4.57
N SER A 33 33.66 43.06 3.92
CA SER A 33 35.05 42.64 3.75
C SER A 33 35.87 43.55 2.84
N ALA A 34 35.23 44.28 1.91
CA ALA A 34 35.94 45.20 1.03
C ALA A 34 36.60 46.37 1.77
N ALA A 35 36.11 46.73 2.97
CA ALA A 35 36.62 47.82 3.82
C ALA A 35 36.81 49.19 3.10
N ALA A 36 36.19 49.36 1.93
CA ALA A 36 36.34 50.52 1.06
C ALA A 36 35.09 51.43 1.07
N VAL A 37 34.06 51.07 1.85
CA VAL A 37 32.78 51.79 1.91
C VAL A 37 32.76 52.69 3.16
N PRO A 38 32.48 54.00 3.03
CA PRO A 38 32.28 54.87 4.18
C PRO A 38 31.14 54.36 5.07
N VAL A 39 31.33 54.42 6.39
CA VAL A 39 30.35 53.97 7.40
C VAL A 39 28.91 54.44 7.15
N PRO A 40 28.61 55.72 6.82
CA PRO A 40 27.22 56.13 6.58
C PRO A 40 26.61 55.45 5.34
N VAL A 41 27.39 55.27 4.28
CA VAL A 41 26.96 54.58 3.05
C VAL A 41 26.74 53.09 3.33
N LEU A 42 27.62 52.48 4.12
CA LEU A 42 27.50 51.09 4.54
C LEU A 42 26.21 50.84 5.33
N ILE A 43 25.90 51.70 6.31
CA ILE A 43 24.65 51.59 7.10
C ILE A 43 23.44 51.72 6.19
N GLY A 44 23.43 52.71 5.28
CA GLY A 44 22.34 52.89 4.30
C GLY A 44 22.15 51.69 3.38
N ALA A 45 23.24 51.11 2.88
CA ALA A 45 23.22 49.91 2.06
C ALA A 45 22.69 48.69 2.83
N LEU A 46 23.12 48.49 4.08
CA LEU A 46 22.64 47.39 4.93
C LEU A 46 21.14 47.52 5.25
N LEU A 47 20.64 48.74 5.47
CA LEU A 47 19.20 48.98 5.65
C LEU A 47 18.40 48.66 4.38
N CYS A 48 18.91 49.02 3.20
CA CYS A 48 18.27 48.69 1.93
C CYS A 48 18.27 47.16 1.68
N ILE A 49 19.38 46.47 2.01
CA ILE A 49 19.45 45.01 1.91
C ILE A 49 18.48 44.35 2.90
N ALA A 50 18.37 44.86 4.13
CA ALA A 50 17.39 44.36 5.11
C ALA A 50 15.94 44.56 4.63
N ALA A 51 15.64 45.70 4.01
CA ALA A 51 14.34 45.95 3.38
C ALA A 51 14.09 44.98 2.22
N MET A 52 15.09 44.73 1.38
CA MET A 52 15.02 43.75 0.28
C MET A 52 14.78 42.33 0.79
N ILE A 53 15.48 41.90 1.84
CA ILE A 53 15.28 40.59 2.49
C ILE A 53 13.87 40.49 3.05
N THR A 54 13.38 41.54 3.71
CA THR A 54 12.00 41.59 4.23
C THR A 54 10.99 41.46 3.11
N ALA A 55 11.20 42.16 2.00
CA ALA A 55 10.35 42.06 0.81
C ALA A 55 10.38 40.65 0.19
N LEU A 56 11.53 39.98 0.13
CA LEU A 56 11.65 38.59 -0.33
C LEU A 56 10.90 37.61 0.59
N VAL A 57 10.96 37.82 1.91
CA VAL A 57 10.22 37.01 2.90
C VAL A 57 8.71 37.20 2.73
N CYS A 58 8.24 38.44 2.59
CA CYS A 58 6.83 38.74 2.37
C CYS A 58 6.34 38.22 1.00
N PHE A 59 7.14 38.36 -0.04
CA PHE A 59 6.89 37.77 -1.35
C PHE A 59 6.70 36.25 -1.26
N GLY A 60 7.55 35.57 -0.49
CA GLY A 60 7.45 34.12 -0.27
C GLY A 60 6.15 33.67 0.43
N ARG A 61 5.49 34.56 1.18
CA ARG A 61 4.22 34.28 1.88
C ARG A 61 3.00 34.60 1.01
N GLY A 62 2.96 35.77 0.39
CA GLY A 62 1.79 36.28 -0.33
C GLY A 62 1.84 36.12 -1.84
N GLY A 63 3.01 36.20 -2.46
CA GLY A 63 3.17 36.22 -3.93
C GLY A 63 2.70 37.52 -4.60
N GLU A 64 2.33 38.54 -3.83
CA GLU A 64 1.86 39.82 -4.36
C GLU A 64 2.92 40.56 -5.18
N VAL A 65 2.48 41.21 -6.25
CA VAL A 65 3.38 41.89 -7.20
C VAL A 65 4.09 43.10 -6.57
N TRP A 66 3.48 43.76 -5.58
CA TRP A 66 4.11 44.91 -4.91
C TRP A 66 5.42 44.53 -4.19
N TRP A 67 5.52 43.31 -3.66
CA TRP A 67 6.77 42.85 -3.06
C TRP A 67 7.89 42.67 -4.07
N THR A 68 7.57 42.37 -5.33
CA THR A 68 8.56 42.39 -6.41
C THR A 68 9.11 43.78 -6.62
N ALA A 69 8.22 44.78 -6.72
CA ALA A 69 8.62 46.17 -6.87
C ALA A 69 9.52 46.60 -5.70
N ALA A 70 9.14 46.23 -4.46
CA ALA A 70 9.94 46.50 -3.28
C ALA A 70 11.33 45.83 -3.33
N VAL A 71 11.44 44.57 -3.78
CA VAL A 71 12.74 43.89 -3.96
C VAL A 71 13.61 44.62 -4.99
N VAL A 72 13.04 44.95 -6.15
CA VAL A 72 13.78 45.64 -7.23
C VAL A 72 14.23 47.03 -6.78
N VAL A 73 13.33 47.81 -6.19
CA VAL A 73 13.65 49.17 -5.70
C VAL A 73 14.71 49.13 -4.61
N ALA A 74 14.59 48.25 -3.61
CA ALA A 74 15.55 48.16 -2.52
C ALA A 74 16.93 47.67 -2.99
N GLY A 75 16.99 46.68 -3.89
CA GLY A 75 18.26 46.20 -4.44
C GLY A 75 18.93 47.24 -5.36
N LEU A 76 18.17 47.93 -6.20
CA LEU A 76 18.69 49.03 -7.02
C LEU A 76 19.17 50.21 -6.16
N ALA A 77 18.41 50.58 -5.13
CA ALA A 77 18.82 51.62 -4.17
C ALA A 77 20.14 51.26 -3.47
N THR A 78 20.31 49.99 -3.09
CA THR A 78 21.57 49.47 -2.54
C THR A 78 22.73 49.69 -3.50
N MET A 79 22.57 49.34 -4.78
CA MET A 79 23.61 49.51 -5.81
C MET A 79 23.96 50.98 -6.03
N VAL A 80 22.94 51.84 -6.16
CA VAL A 80 23.14 53.28 -6.37
C VAL A 80 23.89 53.88 -5.19
N LEU A 81 23.44 53.64 -3.95
CA LEU A 81 24.10 54.14 -2.74
C LEU A 81 25.58 53.75 -2.68
N LEU A 82 25.88 52.47 -2.96
CA LEU A 82 27.24 51.95 -2.92
C LEU A 82 28.15 52.53 -4.02
N PHE A 83 27.65 52.67 -5.25
CA PHE A 83 28.46 53.20 -6.36
C PHE A 83 28.63 54.71 -6.31
N THR A 84 27.66 55.46 -5.79
CA THR A 84 27.80 56.92 -5.57
C THR A 84 28.61 57.25 -4.32
N GLY A 85 28.62 56.36 -3.34
CA GLY A 85 29.22 56.60 -2.02
C GLY A 85 30.69 56.20 -1.90
N VAL A 86 31.31 55.73 -2.98
CA VAL A 86 32.69 55.22 -3.00
C VAL A 86 33.48 55.85 -4.15
N ASP A 87 34.76 56.07 -3.93
CA ASP A 87 35.70 56.63 -4.91
C ASP A 87 35.83 55.76 -6.17
N ASP A 88 36.14 56.37 -7.31
CA ASP A 88 36.30 55.70 -8.61
C ASP A 88 37.23 54.47 -8.55
N THR A 89 38.29 54.53 -7.75
CA THR A 89 39.28 53.46 -7.61
C THR A 89 38.75 52.21 -6.90
N ALA A 90 37.77 52.39 -6.00
CA ALA A 90 37.19 51.29 -5.23
C ALA A 90 35.86 50.77 -5.81
N ARG A 91 35.22 51.50 -6.76
CA ARG A 91 33.97 51.04 -7.39
C ARG A 91 34.04 49.65 -8.05
N PRO A 92 35.11 49.25 -8.77
CA PRO A 92 35.18 47.90 -9.35
C PRO A 92 35.21 46.78 -8.30
N LEU A 93 35.85 47.03 -7.14
CA LEU A 93 35.84 46.11 -6.01
C LEU A 93 34.42 45.96 -5.44
N ILE A 94 33.71 47.07 -5.28
CA ILE A 94 32.32 47.09 -4.82
C ILE A 94 31.38 46.43 -5.83
N ALA A 95 31.61 46.62 -7.13
CA ALA A 95 30.84 45.94 -8.18
C ALA A 95 30.97 44.42 -8.06
N SER A 96 32.18 43.93 -7.77
CA SER A 96 32.42 42.50 -7.50
C SER A 96 31.70 42.02 -6.22
N ALA A 97 31.71 42.81 -5.16
CA ALA A 97 31.02 42.49 -3.90
C ALA A 97 29.49 42.43 -4.04
N VAL A 98 28.91 43.30 -4.87
CA VAL A 98 27.46 43.37 -5.10
C VAL A 98 27.00 42.39 -6.19
N MET A 99 27.91 41.77 -6.92
CA MET A 99 27.60 40.84 -8.01
C MET A 99 26.61 39.73 -7.59
N PRO A 100 26.76 39.03 -6.45
CA PRO A 100 25.78 38.01 -6.03
C PRO A 100 24.35 38.57 -5.88
N LEU A 101 24.19 39.73 -5.24
CA LEU A 101 22.90 40.42 -5.10
C LEU A 101 22.30 40.81 -6.46
N ALA A 102 23.11 41.33 -7.38
CA ALA A 102 22.67 41.66 -8.73
C ALA A 102 22.30 40.42 -9.58
N ALA A 103 23.09 39.35 -9.46
CA ALA A 103 22.98 38.13 -10.24
C ALA A 103 21.82 37.25 -9.79
N GLY A 104 21.60 37.11 -8.49
CA GLY A 104 20.59 36.21 -7.90
C GLY A 104 19.54 36.92 -7.05
N GLY A 105 19.91 37.93 -6.28
CA GLY A 105 18.97 38.70 -5.44
C GLY A 105 17.86 39.37 -6.24
N LEU A 106 18.27 40.13 -7.27
CA LEU A 106 17.36 40.90 -8.13
C LEU A 106 16.70 40.09 -9.24
N SER A 107 17.28 38.96 -9.64
CA SER A 107 16.75 38.08 -10.68
C SER A 107 15.85 36.96 -10.15
N ALA A 108 15.96 36.59 -8.86
CA ALA A 108 15.15 35.54 -8.24
C ALA A 108 13.63 35.64 -8.49
N PRO A 109 13.00 36.84 -8.47
CA PRO A 109 11.56 36.95 -8.73
C PRO A 109 11.10 36.43 -10.11
N LEU A 110 12.00 36.30 -11.09
CA LEU A 110 11.72 35.66 -12.39
C LEU A 110 11.15 34.25 -12.25
N MET A 111 11.53 33.52 -11.19
CA MET A 111 11.11 32.15 -10.97
C MET A 111 9.61 32.06 -10.62
N ALA A 112 9.06 33.05 -9.93
CA ALA A 112 7.73 32.97 -9.32
C ALA A 112 6.64 33.78 -10.04
N GLN A 113 6.98 34.64 -11.00
CA GLN A 113 6.05 35.61 -11.60
C GLN A 113 5.39 35.21 -12.91
N ARG A 114 5.50 33.95 -13.35
CA ARG A 114 5.03 33.55 -14.68
C ARG A 114 3.52 33.72 -14.94
N GLY A 115 2.71 33.93 -13.90
CA GLY A 115 1.27 34.23 -14.01
C GLY A 115 0.93 35.73 -13.92
N HIS A 116 1.89 36.60 -13.60
CA HIS A 116 1.69 38.03 -13.40
C HIS A 116 2.56 38.83 -14.38
N PRO A 117 2.05 39.20 -15.57
CA PRO A 117 2.84 39.86 -16.61
C PRO A 117 3.45 41.19 -16.13
N PHE A 118 2.76 41.89 -15.23
CA PHE A 118 3.25 43.12 -14.62
C PHE A 118 4.48 42.90 -13.75
N GLY A 119 4.49 41.86 -12.92
CA GLY A 119 5.67 41.52 -12.11
C GLY A 119 6.87 41.19 -12.98
N LEU A 120 6.65 40.36 -14.01
CA LEU A 120 7.70 39.95 -14.95
C LEU A 120 8.30 41.16 -15.68
N GLY A 121 7.45 42.11 -16.07
CA GLY A 121 7.88 43.39 -16.65
C GLY A 121 8.77 44.20 -15.70
N ILE A 122 8.39 44.32 -14.42
CA ILE A 122 9.18 45.02 -13.39
C ILE A 122 10.56 44.37 -13.23
N THR A 123 10.62 43.04 -13.13
CA THR A 123 11.90 42.33 -12.95
C THR A 123 12.78 42.47 -14.19
N ILE A 124 12.25 42.31 -15.41
CA ILE A 124 13.04 42.50 -16.64
C ILE A 124 13.56 43.94 -16.76
N ALA A 125 12.70 44.93 -16.51
CA ALA A 125 13.11 46.34 -16.51
C ALA A 125 14.20 46.61 -15.47
N GLY A 126 14.04 46.07 -14.26
CA GLY A 126 15.05 46.11 -13.20
C GLY A 126 16.39 45.50 -13.64
N GLY A 127 16.36 44.37 -14.36
CA GLY A 127 17.56 43.74 -14.92
C GLY A 127 18.32 44.63 -15.91
N GLY A 128 17.60 45.38 -16.76
CA GLY A 128 18.22 46.39 -17.62
C GLY A 128 18.98 47.45 -16.82
N VAL A 129 18.36 47.96 -15.74
CA VAL A 129 19.00 48.94 -14.84
C VAL A 129 20.20 48.33 -14.10
N VAL A 130 20.09 47.08 -13.63
CA VAL A 130 21.21 46.36 -13.00
C VAL A 130 22.42 46.28 -13.92
N VAL A 131 22.23 45.97 -15.20
CA VAL A 131 23.33 45.90 -16.17
C VAL A 131 23.96 47.29 -16.34
N VAL A 132 23.16 48.35 -16.50
CA VAL A 132 23.68 49.72 -16.63
C VAL A 132 24.49 50.12 -15.40
N LEU A 133 23.97 49.86 -14.20
CA LEU A 133 24.67 50.15 -12.94
C LEU A 133 25.95 49.32 -12.80
N MET A 134 25.94 48.04 -13.21
CA MET A 134 27.14 47.19 -13.17
C MET A 134 28.21 47.64 -14.16
N VAL A 135 27.83 48.06 -15.36
CA VAL A 135 28.77 48.64 -16.34
C VAL A 135 29.36 49.94 -15.80
N TRP A 136 28.54 50.80 -15.19
CA TRP A 136 29.02 52.03 -14.56
C TRP A 136 29.96 51.75 -13.38
N GLY A 137 29.60 50.86 -12.46
CA GLY A 137 30.42 50.53 -11.29
C GLY A 137 31.71 49.79 -11.62
N SER A 138 31.73 48.99 -12.69
CA SER A 138 32.92 48.25 -13.13
C SER A 138 33.79 49.00 -14.14
N GLY A 139 33.26 50.05 -14.78
CA GLY A 139 33.94 50.84 -15.81
C GLY A 139 34.03 50.17 -17.18
N SER A 140 33.59 48.92 -17.34
CA SER A 140 33.64 48.19 -18.61
C SER A 140 32.52 47.16 -18.74
N ILE A 141 32.00 47.00 -19.96
CA ILE A 141 30.97 46.00 -20.28
C ILE A 141 31.51 44.56 -20.25
N LEU A 142 32.82 44.38 -20.48
CA LEU A 142 33.49 43.08 -20.49
C LEU A 142 34.09 42.71 -19.13
N SER A 143 33.63 43.36 -18.05
CA SER A 143 34.12 43.09 -16.70
C SER A 143 33.52 41.80 -16.10
N THR A 144 34.23 41.22 -15.11
CA THR A 144 33.76 40.04 -14.39
C THR A 144 32.45 40.25 -13.62
N PRO A 145 32.16 41.42 -12.99
CA PRO A 145 30.89 41.61 -12.30
C PRO A 145 29.70 41.72 -13.27
N VAL A 146 29.89 42.36 -14.43
CA VAL A 146 28.84 42.47 -15.46
C VAL A 146 28.51 41.10 -16.04
N SER A 147 29.53 40.31 -16.41
CA SER A 147 29.32 38.96 -16.94
C SER A 147 28.71 38.02 -15.90
N GLY A 148 29.13 38.11 -14.63
CA GLY A 148 28.53 37.35 -13.52
C GLY A 148 27.07 37.72 -13.26
N ALA A 149 26.72 39.00 -13.32
CA ALA A 149 25.33 39.45 -13.24
C ALA A 149 24.51 38.86 -14.40
N LEU A 150 24.93 39.06 -15.65
CA LEU A 150 24.23 38.52 -16.82
C LEU A 150 24.04 37.00 -16.76
N LEU A 151 25.08 36.25 -16.36
CA LEU A 151 25.02 34.81 -16.18
C LEU A 151 23.95 34.42 -15.15
N GLY A 152 23.86 35.13 -14.02
CA GLY A 152 22.85 34.90 -12.99
C GLY A 152 21.43 35.08 -13.52
N TRP A 153 21.20 36.14 -14.31
CA TRP A 153 19.89 36.39 -14.95
C TRP A 153 19.53 35.29 -15.95
N ILE A 154 20.48 34.87 -16.79
CA ILE A 154 20.29 33.77 -17.73
C ILE A 154 19.98 32.47 -16.98
N LEU A 155 20.74 32.15 -15.93
CA LEU A 155 20.55 30.95 -15.13
C LEU A 155 19.17 30.93 -14.48
N MET A 156 18.74 32.05 -13.86
CA MET A 156 17.40 32.14 -13.26
C MET A 156 16.30 32.00 -14.30
N ALA A 157 16.46 32.58 -15.50
CA ALA A 157 15.51 32.41 -16.59
C ALA A 157 15.42 30.96 -17.07
N VAL A 158 16.56 30.28 -17.24
CA VAL A 158 16.64 28.87 -17.64
C VAL A 158 15.99 27.97 -16.58
N VAL A 159 16.34 28.15 -15.31
CA VAL A 159 15.75 27.36 -14.21
C VAL A 159 14.24 27.61 -14.14
N ALA A 160 13.78 28.85 -14.24
CA ALA A 160 12.36 29.17 -14.28
C ALA A 160 11.66 28.45 -15.45
N ILE A 161 12.21 28.52 -16.67
CA ILE A 161 11.70 27.80 -17.86
C ILE A 161 11.66 26.29 -17.60
N TRP A 162 12.75 25.71 -17.10
CA TRP A 162 12.86 24.27 -16.84
C TRP A 162 11.81 23.80 -15.84
N ILE A 163 11.67 24.47 -14.68
CA ILE A 163 10.66 24.12 -13.67
C ILE A 163 9.24 24.20 -14.27
N SER A 164 8.95 25.25 -15.04
CA SER A 164 7.63 25.43 -15.67
C SER A 164 7.28 24.33 -16.69
N ARG A 165 8.27 23.77 -17.39
CA ARG A 165 8.08 22.72 -18.41
C ARG A 165 8.12 21.32 -17.80
N SER A 166 8.94 21.09 -16.78
CA SER A 166 9.20 19.78 -16.19
C SER A 166 8.08 19.32 -15.26
N ILE A 167 7.56 20.20 -14.39
CA ILE A 167 6.52 19.82 -13.42
C ILE A 167 5.24 19.27 -14.08
N PRO A 168 4.67 19.91 -15.12
CA PRO A 168 3.49 19.39 -15.80
C PRO A 168 3.74 18.05 -16.53
N ARG A 169 4.99 17.78 -16.94
CA ARG A 169 5.35 16.50 -17.59
C ARG A 169 5.43 15.38 -16.57
N VAL A 170 6.12 15.61 -15.45
CA VAL A 170 6.26 14.63 -14.37
C VAL A 170 4.91 14.33 -13.74
N ALA A 171 4.10 15.36 -13.45
CA ALA A 171 2.76 15.19 -12.89
C ALA A 171 1.84 14.33 -13.78
N ARG A 172 1.86 14.56 -15.11
CA ARG A 172 1.10 13.73 -16.05
C ARG A 172 1.56 12.28 -16.07
N ARG A 173 2.87 12.04 -16.00
CA ARG A 173 3.44 10.68 -15.98
C ARG A 173 3.09 9.91 -14.71
N ILE A 174 3.13 10.57 -13.56
CA ILE A 174 2.73 9.98 -12.27
C ILE A 174 1.24 9.64 -12.30
N TYR A 175 0.40 10.53 -12.82
CA TYR A 175 -1.05 10.28 -12.90
C TYR A 175 -1.39 9.12 -13.84
N SER A 176 -0.72 8.99 -14.99
CA SER A 176 -0.95 7.87 -15.91
C SER A 176 -0.57 6.51 -15.31
N ILE A 177 0.44 6.46 -14.44
CA ILE A 177 0.83 5.22 -13.74
C ILE A 177 -0.23 4.85 -12.70
N GLY A 178 -0.75 5.83 -11.96
CA GLY A 178 -1.78 5.60 -10.95
C GLY A 178 -3.11 5.08 -11.54
N THR A 179 -3.50 5.53 -12.72
CA THR A 179 -4.70 5.03 -13.40
C THR A 179 -4.51 3.63 -13.98
N ALA A 180 -3.33 3.33 -14.53
CA ALA A 180 -3.02 2.00 -15.07
C ALA A 180 -3.03 0.92 -13.98
N HIS A 181 -2.44 1.20 -12.81
CA HIS A 181 -2.40 0.22 -11.72
C HIS A 181 -3.78 -0.04 -11.08
N ARG A 182 -4.66 0.95 -11.05
CA ARG A 182 -6.06 0.75 -10.61
C ARG A 182 -6.86 -0.10 -11.59
N ALA A 183 -6.67 0.13 -12.90
CA ALA A 183 -7.30 -0.69 -13.94
C ALA A 183 -6.80 -2.14 -13.89
N GLU A 184 -5.50 -2.34 -13.68
CA GLU A 184 -4.89 -3.67 -13.51
C GLU A 184 -5.41 -4.40 -12.26
N ARG A 185 -5.55 -3.70 -11.12
CA ARG A 185 -6.17 -4.29 -9.92
C ARG A 185 -7.61 -4.71 -10.16
N GLN A 186 -8.43 -3.85 -10.76
CA GLN A 186 -9.82 -4.21 -11.08
C GLN A 186 -9.89 -5.40 -12.05
N ALA A 187 -9.03 -5.45 -13.06
CA ALA A 187 -8.96 -6.58 -13.98
C ALA A 187 -8.60 -7.87 -13.22
N SER A 188 -7.60 -7.82 -12.33
CA SER A 188 -7.19 -8.95 -11.51
C SER A 188 -8.29 -9.43 -10.56
N GLU A 189 -9.01 -8.50 -9.91
CA GLU A 189 -10.15 -8.82 -9.04
C GLU A 189 -11.30 -9.48 -9.83
N THR A 190 -11.63 -8.97 -11.02
CA THR A 190 -12.67 -9.59 -11.86
C THR A 190 -12.26 -10.97 -12.37
N GLU A 191 -10.99 -11.19 -12.67
CA GLU A 191 -10.49 -12.50 -13.08
C GLU A 191 -10.49 -13.49 -11.91
N ALA A 192 -10.13 -13.04 -10.71
CA ALA A 192 -10.24 -13.84 -9.49
C ALA A 192 -11.70 -14.24 -9.22
N GLN A 193 -12.65 -13.30 -9.35
CA GLN A 193 -14.08 -13.57 -9.23
C GLN A 193 -14.57 -14.58 -10.28
N ARG A 194 -14.14 -14.46 -11.54
CA ARG A 194 -14.47 -15.45 -12.58
C ARG A 194 -13.94 -16.84 -12.25
N ARG A 195 -12.69 -16.94 -11.80
CA ARG A 195 -12.07 -18.23 -11.41
C ARG A 195 -12.78 -18.84 -10.20
N GLN A 196 -13.13 -18.03 -9.20
CA GLN A 196 -13.89 -18.49 -8.04
C GLN A 196 -15.30 -18.95 -8.44
N GLY A 197 -16.00 -18.18 -9.28
CA GLY A 197 -17.30 -18.58 -9.82
C GLY A 197 -17.23 -19.88 -10.61
N ALA A 198 -16.20 -20.06 -11.44
CA ALA A 198 -15.97 -21.30 -12.18
C ALA A 198 -15.72 -22.50 -11.26
N ARG A 199 -14.93 -22.35 -10.18
CA ARG A 199 -14.73 -23.41 -9.18
C ARG A 199 -16.03 -23.77 -8.47
N LEU A 200 -16.78 -22.79 -8.00
CA LEU A 200 -18.05 -23.03 -7.32
C LEU A 200 -19.06 -23.74 -8.21
N LEU A 201 -19.16 -23.33 -9.49
CA LEU A 201 -20.01 -24.01 -10.48
C LEU A 201 -19.52 -25.44 -10.76
N HIS A 202 -18.21 -25.63 -10.90
CA HIS A 202 -17.63 -26.95 -11.12
C HIS A 202 -17.93 -27.87 -9.93
N ASP A 203 -17.73 -27.41 -8.70
CA ASP A 203 -17.93 -28.21 -7.49
C ASP A 203 -19.42 -28.54 -7.27
N THR A 204 -20.33 -27.59 -7.55
CA THR A 204 -21.77 -27.87 -7.50
C THR A 204 -22.17 -28.88 -8.57
N VAL A 205 -21.78 -28.67 -9.84
CA VAL A 205 -22.11 -29.62 -10.92
C VAL A 205 -21.53 -31.01 -10.64
N LEU A 206 -20.30 -31.10 -10.12
CA LEU A 206 -19.66 -32.37 -9.79
C LEU A 206 -20.33 -33.03 -8.59
N ALA A 207 -20.79 -32.27 -7.59
CA ALA A 207 -21.62 -32.77 -6.49
C ALA A 207 -22.96 -33.32 -7.01
N THR A 208 -23.67 -32.60 -7.87
CA THR A 208 -24.95 -33.05 -8.44
C THR A 208 -24.77 -34.28 -9.32
N LEU A 209 -23.74 -34.30 -10.19
CA LEU A 209 -23.43 -35.44 -11.05
C LEU A 209 -22.97 -36.66 -10.23
N THR A 210 -22.24 -36.45 -9.14
CA THR A 210 -21.85 -37.53 -8.22
C THR A 210 -23.08 -38.13 -7.54
N LEU A 211 -24.02 -37.31 -7.08
CA LEU A 211 -25.29 -37.80 -6.52
C LEU A 211 -26.15 -38.55 -7.56
N LEU A 212 -26.22 -38.03 -8.79
CA LEU A 212 -26.88 -38.71 -9.91
C LEU A 212 -26.18 -40.03 -10.28
N ALA A 213 -24.86 -40.08 -10.27
CA ALA A 213 -24.10 -41.32 -10.52
C ALA A 213 -24.33 -42.38 -9.42
N HIS A 214 -24.59 -41.96 -8.19
CA HIS A 214 -24.92 -42.84 -7.05
C HIS A 214 -26.42 -43.14 -6.91
N SER A 215 -27.29 -42.50 -7.70
CA SER A 215 -28.75 -42.73 -7.68
C SER A 215 -29.18 -44.16 -8.07
N GLY A 216 -28.28 -44.96 -8.63
CA GLY A 216 -28.49 -46.38 -8.90
C GLY A 216 -28.26 -47.31 -7.70
N VAL A 217 -27.74 -46.80 -6.57
CA VAL A 217 -27.47 -47.60 -5.36
C VAL A 217 -28.00 -46.85 -4.12
N GLY A 218 -29.26 -47.11 -3.75
CA GLY A 218 -29.79 -46.82 -2.42
C GLY A 218 -30.15 -45.36 -2.06
N VAL A 219 -30.12 -44.41 -3.00
CA VAL A 219 -30.57 -43.02 -2.74
C VAL A 219 -32.09 -42.89 -2.99
N SER A 220 -32.84 -42.41 -2.01
CA SER A 220 -34.30 -42.23 -2.15
C SER A 220 -34.64 -41.09 -3.12
N GLU A 221 -35.74 -41.23 -3.87
CA GLU A 221 -36.23 -40.16 -4.78
C GLU A 221 -36.43 -38.81 -4.08
N GLN A 222 -36.75 -38.86 -2.78
CA GLN A 222 -37.01 -37.70 -1.96
C GLN A 222 -35.74 -36.89 -1.68
N ALA A 223 -34.62 -37.57 -1.39
CA ALA A 223 -33.31 -36.94 -1.21
C ALA A 223 -32.80 -36.27 -2.49
N MET A 224 -33.05 -36.88 -3.66
CA MET A 224 -32.71 -36.26 -4.95
C MET A 224 -33.51 -34.98 -5.23
N ARG A 225 -34.80 -34.95 -4.87
CA ARG A 225 -35.64 -33.75 -5.05
C ARG A 225 -35.23 -32.61 -4.11
N GLU A 226 -34.87 -32.92 -2.88
CA GLU A 226 -34.40 -31.92 -1.91
C GLU A 226 -33.07 -31.31 -2.35
N GLN A 227 -32.10 -32.12 -2.77
CA GLN A 227 -30.82 -31.61 -3.27
C GLN A 227 -30.99 -30.74 -4.52
N ALA A 228 -31.80 -31.17 -5.49
CA ALA A 228 -32.04 -30.40 -6.71
C ALA A 228 -32.73 -29.05 -6.42
N ALA A 229 -33.61 -29.01 -5.42
CA ALA A 229 -34.25 -27.78 -4.98
C ALA A 229 -33.25 -26.83 -4.28
N GLU A 230 -32.29 -27.37 -3.55
CA GLU A 230 -31.25 -26.61 -2.86
C GLU A 230 -30.21 -26.04 -3.83
N ASP A 231 -29.75 -26.84 -4.80
CA ASP A 231 -28.89 -26.40 -5.91
C ASP A 231 -29.58 -25.30 -6.74
N ALA A 232 -30.88 -25.44 -7.01
CA ALA A 232 -31.66 -24.42 -7.72
C ALA A 232 -31.78 -23.11 -6.93
N ARG A 233 -31.89 -23.18 -5.60
CA ARG A 233 -31.89 -21.99 -4.72
C ARG A 233 -30.52 -21.32 -4.70
N LEU A 234 -29.43 -22.09 -4.63
CA LEU A 234 -28.06 -21.58 -4.69
C LEU A 234 -27.79 -20.86 -6.02
N LEU A 235 -28.13 -21.47 -7.15
CA LEU A 235 -28.00 -20.86 -8.48
C LEU A 235 -28.84 -19.57 -8.61
N ARG A 236 -30.03 -19.53 -7.99
CA ARG A 236 -30.88 -18.33 -7.97
C ARG A 236 -30.26 -17.22 -7.12
N HIS A 237 -29.66 -17.53 -5.98
CA HIS A 237 -28.94 -16.55 -5.16
C HIS A 237 -27.69 -16.00 -5.86
N LEU A 238 -26.93 -16.87 -6.56
CA LEU A 238 -25.79 -16.44 -7.39
C LEU A 238 -26.23 -15.51 -8.54
N ARG A 239 -27.36 -15.79 -9.19
CA ARG A 239 -27.93 -14.93 -10.24
C ARG A 239 -28.38 -13.55 -9.72
N LEU A 240 -28.75 -13.45 -8.44
CA LEU A 240 -29.17 -12.20 -7.79
C LEU A 240 -27.98 -11.41 -7.21
N GLY A 241 -26.74 -11.85 -7.41
CA GLY A 241 -25.54 -11.13 -6.99
C GLY A 241 -25.15 -11.33 -5.53
N ALA A 242 -25.72 -12.33 -4.85
CA ALA A 242 -25.28 -12.70 -3.51
C ALA A 242 -23.88 -13.33 -3.61
N THR A 243 -22.92 -12.80 -2.85
CA THR A 243 -21.62 -13.46 -2.66
C THR A 243 -21.87 -14.73 -1.85
N PRO A 244 -21.60 -15.93 -2.40
CA PRO A 244 -21.70 -17.15 -1.62
C PRO A 244 -20.58 -17.11 -0.59
N GLN A 245 -20.94 -16.88 0.67
CA GLN A 245 -20.14 -17.47 1.74
C GLN A 245 -20.24 -18.98 1.54
N PRO A 246 -19.12 -19.72 1.53
CA PRO A 246 -19.17 -21.17 1.46
C PRO A 246 -19.76 -21.66 2.79
N SER A 247 -21.08 -21.62 2.91
CA SER A 247 -21.83 -22.42 3.84
C SER A 247 -21.89 -23.79 3.18
N GLN A 248 -20.96 -24.67 3.56
CA GLN A 248 -21.16 -26.08 3.25
C GLN A 248 -22.51 -26.49 3.83
N SER A 249 -23.29 -27.17 2.99
CA SER A 249 -24.61 -27.71 3.30
C SER A 249 -24.59 -28.43 4.65
N GLY A 250 -25.39 -27.95 5.60
CA GLY A 250 -25.47 -28.51 6.96
C GLY A 250 -25.68 -27.43 8.02
N ASP A 251 -26.88 -26.86 8.02
CA ASP A 251 -27.56 -26.13 9.09
C ASP A 251 -26.84 -26.06 10.47
N TYR A 252 -26.34 -24.88 10.88
CA TYR A 252 -26.30 -24.44 12.28
C TYR A 252 -26.29 -22.91 12.40
N SER A 253 -27.19 -22.40 13.25
CA SER A 253 -27.41 -20.99 13.58
C SER A 253 -26.15 -20.32 14.15
N LEU A 254 -25.71 -19.22 13.54
CA LEU A 254 -24.57 -18.42 13.98
C LEU A 254 -24.91 -17.62 15.26
N THR A 255 -24.56 -18.18 16.40
CA THR A 255 -24.09 -17.36 17.54
C THR A 255 -22.58 -17.57 17.61
N ARG A 256 -21.82 -16.50 17.46
CA ARG A 256 -20.37 -16.47 17.61
C ARG A 256 -20.03 -16.77 19.07
N GLU A 257 -19.88 -18.04 19.42
CA GLU A 257 -19.19 -18.48 20.63
C GLU A 257 -17.75 -18.84 20.24
N GLU A 258 -16.79 -18.11 20.80
CA GLU A 258 -15.36 -18.25 20.47
C GLU A 258 -14.77 -19.61 20.89
N GLU A 259 -15.53 -20.42 21.63
CA GLU A 259 -15.18 -21.78 22.04
C GLU A 259 -16.44 -22.66 22.00
N SER A 260 -16.46 -23.68 21.14
CA SER A 260 -17.61 -24.59 21.00
C SER A 260 -17.33 -25.91 21.73
N PRO A 261 -18.28 -26.44 22.53
CA PRO A 261 -18.11 -27.72 23.22
C PRO A 261 -18.14 -28.87 22.21
N LEU A 262 -17.01 -29.59 22.10
CA LEU A 262 -16.81 -30.72 21.18
C LEU A 262 -17.96 -31.74 21.23
N GLY A 263 -18.51 -32.03 22.42
CA GLY A 263 -19.51 -33.07 22.63
C GLY A 263 -20.86 -32.89 21.93
N GLN A 264 -21.33 -31.65 21.74
CA GLN A 264 -22.60 -31.41 21.03
C GLN A 264 -22.44 -31.76 19.53
N THR A 265 -21.29 -31.43 18.95
CA THR A 265 -21.00 -31.72 17.55
C THR A 265 -20.71 -33.21 17.30
N LEU A 266 -20.14 -33.92 18.27
CA LEU A 266 -19.90 -35.36 18.17
C LEU A 266 -21.19 -36.20 18.13
N GLU A 267 -22.22 -35.82 18.89
CA GLU A 267 -23.51 -36.51 18.84
C GLU A 267 -24.18 -36.34 17.46
N SER A 268 -24.01 -35.18 16.83
CA SER A 268 -24.48 -34.96 15.45
C SER A 268 -23.75 -35.86 14.44
N VAL A 269 -22.43 -36.07 14.62
CA VAL A 269 -21.63 -36.98 13.80
C VAL A 269 -22.09 -38.44 13.99
N LYS A 270 -22.32 -38.85 15.24
CA LYS A 270 -22.84 -40.19 15.57
C LYS A 270 -24.18 -40.47 14.86
N GLN A 271 -25.13 -39.54 14.98
CA GLN A 271 -26.45 -39.68 14.35
C GLN A 271 -26.35 -39.74 12.82
N ARG A 272 -25.48 -38.94 12.22
CA ARG A 272 -25.24 -38.94 10.77
C ARG A 272 -24.74 -40.30 10.28
N PHE A 273 -23.70 -40.87 10.91
CA PHE A 273 -23.16 -42.16 10.51
C PHE A 273 -24.09 -43.34 10.82
N GLY A 274 -24.87 -43.25 11.90
CA GLY A 274 -25.94 -44.22 12.19
C GLY A 274 -26.99 -44.30 11.08
N ARG A 275 -27.41 -43.16 10.50
CA ARG A 275 -28.31 -43.14 9.33
C ARG A 275 -27.69 -43.75 8.07
N MET A 276 -26.37 -43.81 7.99
CA MET A 276 -25.61 -44.38 6.87
C MET A 276 -25.20 -45.85 7.11
N GLY A 277 -25.69 -46.48 8.19
CA GLY A 277 -25.47 -47.90 8.49
C GLY A 277 -24.18 -48.23 9.25
N LEU A 278 -23.53 -47.23 9.87
CA LEU A 278 -22.39 -47.43 10.77
C LEU A 278 -22.75 -47.01 12.19
N GLU A 279 -22.82 -47.97 13.11
CA GLU A 279 -23.00 -47.70 14.53
C GLU A 279 -21.68 -47.20 15.13
N VAL A 280 -21.70 -46.00 15.72
CA VAL A 280 -20.51 -45.40 16.32
C VAL A 280 -20.67 -45.36 17.83
N SER A 281 -19.85 -46.09 18.56
CA SER A 281 -19.80 -46.08 20.02
C SER A 281 -18.69 -45.16 20.53
N TRP A 282 -19.04 -44.27 21.45
CA TRP A 282 -18.17 -43.19 21.91
C TRP A 282 -17.78 -43.38 23.37
N HIS A 283 -16.50 -43.20 23.67
CA HIS A 283 -15.94 -43.32 25.01
C HIS A 283 -15.09 -42.09 25.33
N GLY A 284 -15.27 -41.50 26.51
CA GLY A 284 -14.45 -40.37 26.99
C GLY A 284 -15.22 -39.07 27.27
N THR A 285 -14.49 -38.03 27.66
CA THR A 285 -15.05 -36.74 28.12
C THR A 285 -15.39 -35.84 26.93
N GLY A 286 -16.68 -35.71 26.60
CA GLY A 286 -17.17 -34.86 25.51
C GLY A 286 -17.19 -33.35 25.79
N GLN A 287 -16.71 -32.88 26.94
CA GLN A 287 -16.73 -31.46 27.31
C GLN A 287 -15.36 -30.81 27.13
N VAL A 288 -14.85 -30.83 25.89
CA VAL A 288 -13.59 -30.19 25.54
C VAL A 288 -13.88 -28.94 24.71
N LEU A 289 -13.31 -27.81 25.12
CA LEU A 289 -13.37 -26.55 24.39
C LEU A 289 -12.13 -26.47 23.50
N LEU A 290 -12.35 -26.27 22.21
CA LEU A 290 -11.31 -26.10 21.19
C LEU A 290 -11.55 -24.79 20.45
N PRO A 291 -10.48 -24.09 20.01
CA PRO A 291 -10.61 -22.99 19.07
C PRO A 291 -11.35 -23.44 17.81
N SER A 292 -12.26 -22.61 17.29
CA SER A 292 -13.13 -22.95 16.15
C SER A 292 -12.39 -23.55 14.94
N ASN A 293 -11.26 -22.98 14.55
CA ASN A 293 -10.45 -23.48 13.45
C ASN A 293 -9.84 -24.87 13.72
N VAL A 294 -9.46 -25.15 14.98
CA VAL A 294 -8.93 -26.45 15.39
C VAL A 294 -10.06 -27.48 15.48
N LEU A 295 -11.20 -27.09 16.04
CA LEU A 295 -12.39 -27.92 16.14
C LEU A 295 -12.87 -28.40 14.76
N ASP A 296 -12.94 -27.48 13.79
CA ASP A 296 -13.36 -27.79 12.42
C ASP A 296 -12.39 -28.79 11.75
N ALA A 297 -11.08 -28.52 11.85
CA ALA A 297 -10.06 -29.42 11.31
C ALA A 297 -10.12 -30.81 11.95
N PHE A 298 -10.33 -30.88 13.27
CA PHE A 298 -10.43 -32.12 14.04
C PHE A 298 -11.68 -32.93 13.70
N LEU A 299 -12.85 -32.28 13.62
CA LEU A 299 -14.11 -32.94 13.26
C LEU A 299 -14.12 -33.45 11.82
N LEU A 300 -13.52 -32.71 10.90
CA LEU A 300 -13.40 -33.13 9.51
C LEU A 300 -12.46 -34.34 9.38
N ALA A 301 -11.32 -34.32 10.07
CA ALA A 301 -10.42 -35.46 10.14
C ALA A 301 -11.11 -36.71 10.73
N LEU A 302 -11.88 -36.53 11.80
CA LEU A 302 -12.65 -37.59 12.44
C LEU A 302 -13.74 -38.15 11.52
N GLY A 303 -14.46 -37.28 10.81
CA GLY A 303 -15.49 -37.67 9.84
C GLY A 303 -14.91 -38.48 8.68
N GLU A 304 -13.74 -38.11 8.17
CA GLU A 304 -13.05 -38.87 7.13
C GLU A 304 -12.61 -40.25 7.62
N CYS A 305 -12.16 -40.36 8.88
CA CYS A 305 -11.83 -41.66 9.48
C CYS A 305 -13.06 -42.58 9.56
N LEU A 306 -14.21 -42.06 10.01
CA LEU A 306 -15.45 -42.84 10.07
C LEU A 306 -15.97 -43.22 8.68
N GLU A 307 -15.81 -42.35 7.68
CA GLU A 307 -16.14 -42.67 6.30
C GLU A 307 -15.25 -43.77 5.72
N ASN A 308 -13.95 -43.75 6.06
CA ASN A 308 -13.03 -44.84 5.70
C ASN A 308 -13.43 -46.17 6.33
N VAL A 309 -13.84 -46.18 7.61
CA VAL A 309 -14.38 -47.39 8.24
C VAL A 309 -15.61 -47.88 7.47
N ARG A 310 -16.59 -47.00 7.23
CA ARG A 310 -17.83 -47.34 6.53
C ARG A 310 -17.58 -47.92 5.13
N ARG A 311 -16.63 -47.37 4.38
CA ARG A 311 -16.33 -47.79 2.99
C ARG A 311 -15.48 -49.03 2.90
N HIS A 312 -14.52 -49.20 3.81
CA HIS A 312 -13.41 -50.14 3.61
C HIS A 312 -13.30 -51.22 4.66
N ALA A 313 -13.78 -50.99 5.89
CA ALA A 313 -13.58 -51.95 6.97
C ALA A 313 -14.49 -53.19 6.85
N GLY A 314 -15.63 -53.08 6.16
CA GLY A 314 -16.59 -54.18 6.01
C GLY A 314 -17.34 -54.52 7.29
N VAL A 315 -17.35 -53.61 8.27
CA VAL A 315 -18.03 -53.76 9.57
C VAL A 315 -19.11 -52.70 9.76
N GLY A 316 -20.10 -53.02 10.58
CA GLY A 316 -21.20 -52.12 10.93
C GLY A 316 -20.94 -51.29 12.19
N GLU A 317 -19.80 -51.46 12.86
CA GLU A 317 -19.49 -50.76 14.12
C GLU A 317 -18.10 -50.11 14.10
N ALA A 318 -17.99 -48.91 14.68
CA ALA A 318 -16.75 -48.20 14.93
C ALA A 318 -16.70 -47.68 16.38
N HIS A 319 -15.54 -47.77 17.01
CA HIS A 319 -15.29 -47.23 18.35
C HIS A 319 -14.49 -45.93 18.26
N VAL A 320 -15.00 -44.86 18.87
CA VAL A 320 -14.26 -43.60 19.01
C VAL A 320 -13.97 -43.32 20.47
N THR A 321 -12.70 -43.16 20.82
CA THR A 321 -12.26 -42.80 22.18
C THR A 321 -11.62 -41.43 22.16
N ILE A 322 -12.10 -40.51 22.99
CA ILE A 322 -11.55 -39.15 23.11
C ILE A 322 -10.94 -38.95 24.49
N VAL A 323 -9.68 -38.54 24.49
CA VAL A 323 -8.91 -38.22 25.69
C VAL A 323 -8.26 -36.86 25.49
N HIS A 324 -8.20 -36.05 26.52
CA HIS A 324 -7.55 -34.74 26.47
C HIS A 324 -6.68 -34.52 27.71
N ASP A 325 -5.64 -33.71 27.56
CA ASP A 325 -4.88 -33.14 28.67
C ASP A 325 -4.97 -31.59 28.62
N ASN A 326 -3.99 -30.90 29.19
CA ASN A 326 -3.95 -29.43 29.20
C ASN A 326 -3.43 -28.83 27.89
N GLU A 327 -2.74 -29.61 27.05
CA GLU A 327 -2.06 -29.13 25.85
C GLU A 327 -2.63 -29.73 24.56
N VAL A 328 -3.16 -30.96 24.60
CA VAL A 328 -3.63 -31.67 23.42
C VAL A 328 -4.94 -32.43 23.64
N VAL A 329 -5.70 -32.55 22.56
CA VAL A 329 -6.88 -33.43 22.43
C VAL A 329 -6.54 -34.56 21.48
N ARG A 330 -6.87 -35.80 21.87
CA ARG A 330 -6.63 -37.00 21.09
C ARG A 330 -7.91 -37.76 20.86
N ALA A 331 -8.19 -38.10 19.61
CA ALA A 331 -9.24 -39.04 19.23
C ALA A 331 -8.63 -40.30 18.64
N MET A 332 -9.10 -41.46 19.12
CA MET A 332 -8.74 -42.76 18.59
C MET A 332 -9.97 -43.38 17.95
N VAL A 333 -9.92 -43.63 16.64
CA VAL A 333 -10.96 -44.32 15.87
C VAL A 333 -10.48 -45.74 15.61
N THR A 334 -11.24 -46.73 16.07
CA THR A 334 -10.88 -48.15 15.93
C THR A 334 -12.04 -48.91 15.31
N ASP A 335 -11.75 -49.73 14.31
CA ASP A 335 -12.66 -50.71 13.74
C ASP A 335 -12.09 -52.13 13.85
N SER A 336 -12.98 -53.13 13.81
CA SER A 336 -12.63 -54.56 13.80
C SER A 336 -12.72 -55.17 12.39
N GLY A 337 -12.46 -54.36 11.36
CA GLY A 337 -12.64 -54.74 9.96
C GLY A 337 -11.53 -55.57 9.36
N VAL A 338 -11.57 -55.69 8.04
CA VAL A 338 -10.63 -56.51 7.25
C VAL A 338 -9.17 -56.06 7.36
N GLY A 339 -8.94 -54.80 7.73
CA GLY A 339 -7.60 -54.21 7.78
C GLY A 339 -6.83 -54.27 6.45
N PHE A 340 -5.64 -53.69 6.42
CA PHE A 340 -4.78 -53.70 5.25
C PHE A 340 -3.31 -53.54 5.62
N ASP A 341 -2.41 -53.97 4.72
CA ASP A 341 -0.97 -53.85 4.92
C ASP A 341 -0.48 -52.47 4.46
N LEU A 342 -0.04 -51.66 5.43
CA LEU A 342 0.50 -50.31 5.22
C LEU A 342 1.71 -50.27 4.30
N THR A 343 2.46 -51.36 4.17
CA THR A 343 3.66 -51.42 3.32
C THR A 343 3.34 -51.60 1.84
N THR A 344 2.14 -52.08 1.52
CA THR A 344 1.71 -52.41 0.15
C THR A 344 0.97 -51.28 -0.56
N VAL A 345 0.53 -50.26 0.18
CA VAL A 345 -0.24 -49.13 -0.36
C VAL A 345 0.62 -47.87 -0.35
N SER A 346 0.82 -47.24 -1.51
CA SER A 346 1.65 -46.03 -1.58
C SER A 346 1.03 -44.88 -0.79
N ALA A 347 1.87 -44.08 -0.12
CA ALA A 347 1.43 -42.95 0.70
C ALA A 347 0.60 -41.90 -0.05
N GLU A 348 0.73 -41.86 -1.39
CA GLU A 348 -0.01 -40.97 -2.30
C GLU A 348 -1.38 -41.53 -2.70
N ARG A 349 -1.58 -42.86 -2.65
CA ARG A 349 -2.85 -43.51 -2.99
C ARG A 349 -3.80 -43.68 -1.80
N LEU A 350 -3.32 -43.45 -0.58
CA LEU A 350 -4.10 -43.71 0.63
C LEU A 350 -5.19 -42.67 0.90
N GLY A 351 -5.17 -41.50 0.25
CA GLY A 351 -6.06 -40.36 0.56
C GLY A 351 -5.85 -39.75 1.96
N PHE A 352 -5.46 -40.56 2.95
CA PHE A 352 -5.23 -40.26 4.36
C PHE A 352 -4.21 -39.14 4.60
N LYS A 353 -3.11 -39.12 3.85
CA LYS A 353 -2.06 -38.11 4.01
C LYS A 353 -2.54 -36.71 3.60
N GLU A 354 -3.35 -36.63 2.55
CA GLU A 354 -3.83 -35.36 2.02
C GLU A 354 -5.12 -34.88 2.71
N SER A 355 -6.03 -35.79 3.05
CA SER A 355 -7.33 -35.48 3.65
C SER A 355 -7.31 -35.30 5.17
N VAL A 356 -6.49 -36.08 5.89
CA VAL A 356 -6.46 -36.12 7.36
C VAL A 356 -5.18 -35.48 7.90
N VAL A 357 -4.01 -35.96 7.46
CA VAL A 357 -2.71 -35.52 8.03
C VAL A 357 -2.41 -34.05 7.72
N ASN A 358 -2.52 -33.64 6.45
CA ASN A 358 -2.25 -32.24 6.07
C ASN A 358 -3.19 -31.25 6.78
N ARG A 359 -4.48 -31.62 6.92
CA ARG A 359 -5.49 -30.79 7.56
C ARG A 359 -5.23 -30.57 9.06
N LEU A 360 -4.82 -31.62 9.77
CA LEU A 360 -4.43 -31.48 11.17
C LEU A 360 -3.13 -30.70 11.32
N ARG A 361 -2.17 -30.87 10.41
CA ARG A 361 -0.92 -30.10 10.43
C ARG A 361 -1.09 -28.61 10.21
N GLU A 362 -2.08 -28.20 9.42
CA GLU A 362 -2.42 -26.78 9.24
C GLU A 362 -2.82 -26.09 10.55
N VAL A 363 -3.33 -26.85 11.52
CA VAL A 363 -3.70 -26.36 12.86
C VAL A 363 -2.71 -26.78 13.95
N GLY A 364 -1.54 -27.29 13.58
CA GLY A 364 -0.48 -27.72 14.53
C GLY A 364 -0.70 -29.10 15.17
N GLY A 365 -1.64 -29.89 14.66
CA GLY A 365 -1.89 -31.28 15.04
C GLY A 365 -1.15 -32.31 14.18
N ASP A 366 -1.38 -33.59 14.45
CA ASP A 366 -0.81 -34.72 13.68
C ASP A 366 -1.78 -35.92 13.68
N ALA A 367 -1.54 -36.88 12.79
CA ALA A 367 -2.31 -38.12 12.76
C ALA A 367 -1.43 -39.34 12.48
N LYS A 368 -1.74 -40.44 13.16
CA LYS A 368 -1.06 -41.74 13.02
C LYS A 368 -2.07 -42.82 12.67
N LEU A 369 -1.66 -43.73 11.79
CA LEU A 369 -2.48 -44.80 11.27
C LEU A 369 -1.80 -46.14 11.55
N PHE A 370 -2.56 -47.06 12.11
CA PHE A 370 -2.16 -48.43 12.40
C PHE A 370 -3.17 -49.37 11.76
N SER A 371 -2.69 -50.32 10.95
CA SER A 371 -3.55 -51.29 10.28
C SER A 371 -2.74 -52.55 9.98
N ALA A 372 -3.38 -53.70 10.09
CA ALA A 372 -2.84 -54.97 9.63
C ALA A 372 -3.97 -55.83 9.06
N PRO A 373 -3.73 -56.61 7.98
CA PRO A 373 -4.74 -57.51 7.43
C PRO A 373 -5.30 -58.47 8.49
N GLY A 374 -6.63 -58.50 8.64
CA GLY A 374 -7.36 -59.32 9.61
C GLY A 374 -7.45 -58.77 11.03
N SER A 375 -6.84 -57.62 11.32
CA SER A 375 -6.77 -57.03 12.67
C SER A 375 -7.44 -55.66 12.79
N GLY A 376 -8.23 -55.24 11.79
CA GLY A 376 -8.87 -53.93 11.76
C GLY A 376 -7.92 -52.76 11.50
N THR A 377 -8.41 -51.54 11.71
CA THR A 377 -7.65 -50.30 11.57
C THR A 377 -7.87 -49.41 12.79
N THR A 378 -6.79 -48.74 13.23
CA THR A 378 -6.80 -47.72 14.28
C THR A 378 -6.17 -46.43 13.78
N VAL A 379 -6.91 -45.33 13.87
CA VAL A 379 -6.41 -43.98 13.58
C VAL A 379 -6.35 -43.17 14.86
N VAL A 380 -5.20 -42.55 15.12
CA VAL A 380 -4.99 -41.61 16.23
C VAL A 380 -4.85 -40.21 15.66
N LEU A 381 -5.76 -39.32 16.05
CA LEU A 381 -5.78 -37.91 15.68
C LEU A 381 -5.37 -37.08 16.90
N GLU A 382 -4.45 -36.14 16.72
CA GLU A 382 -3.99 -35.24 17.77
C GLU A 382 -4.13 -33.79 17.30
N ALA A 383 -4.67 -32.92 18.16
CA ALA A 383 -4.78 -31.48 17.91
C ALA A 383 -4.44 -30.69 19.17
N PRO A 384 -3.81 -29.50 19.04
CA PRO A 384 -3.55 -28.63 20.18
C PRO A 384 -4.87 -28.08 20.73
N ARG A 385 -4.93 -27.95 22.06
CA ARG A 385 -6.05 -27.28 22.73
C ARG A 385 -5.79 -25.78 22.79
#